data_AF-A0A5E5Q567-F1
#
_entry.id   AF-A0A5E5Q567-F1
#
_cell.length_a   1.000
_cell.length_b   1.000
_cell.length_c   1.000
_cell.angle_alpha   90.00
_cell.angle_beta   90.00
_cell.angle_gamma   90.00
#
_symmetry.space_group_name_H-M   'P 1'
#
loop_
_entity.id
_entity.type
_entity.pdbx_description
1 polymer ?
#
loop_
_entity_poly.entity_id
_entity_poly.type
_entity_poly.pdbx_seq_one_letter_code
_entity_poly.pdbx_strand_id
1 'polypeptide(L)'
;MLFLGAALSAITNLLFIVLASAGHDMTWLYITIAMDNLSAGLAGAAFIAFLSSLTNIKFTAVQYAVFSSLMTLLPKIFGGYSGTIVEVFGYSEFFILTTLIGLPILYLVYKVKPYID
;
A
#
# COMPACT_ATOMS: atom_id res chain seq x y z
N MET A 1 -9.69 10.64 4.01
CA MET A 1 -9.68 9.20 3.62
C MET A 1 -8.29 8.68 3.26
N LEU A 2 -7.48 9.41 2.46
CA LEU A 2 -6.11 8.99 2.07
C LEU A 2 -5.21 8.58 3.25
N PHE A 3 -5.13 9.40 4.30
CA PHE A 3 -4.30 9.11 5.46
C PHE A 3 -4.71 7.81 6.16
N LEU A 4 -6.02 7.57 6.30
CA LEU A 4 -6.54 6.36 6.92
C LEU A 4 -6.21 5.10 6.10
N GLY A 5 -6.38 5.16 4.77
CA GLY A 5 -6.01 4.06 3.88
C GLY A 5 -4.52 3.75 3.91
N ALA A 6 -3.67 4.78 3.89
CA ALA A 6 -2.22 4.62 4.02
C ALA A 6 -1.83 4.02 5.38
N ALA A 7 -2.48 4.44 6.47
CA ALA A 7 -2.19 3.96 7.82
C ALA A 7 -2.60 2.50 7.99
N LEU A 8 -3.80 2.14 7.52
CA LEU A 8 -4.22 0.74 7.51
C LEU A 8 -3.26 -0.12 6.70
N SER A 9 -2.80 0.33 5.53
CA SER A 9 -1.89 -0.46 4.67
C SER A 9 -0.52 -0.68 5.31
N ALA A 10 0.00 0.31 6.04
CA ALA A 10 1.22 0.13 6.81
C ALA A 10 1.01 -0.84 7.99
N ILE A 11 -0.10 -0.72 8.71
CA ILE A 11 -0.39 -1.57 9.88
C ILE A 11 -0.66 -3.02 9.48
N THR A 12 -1.31 -3.29 8.34
CA THR A 12 -1.56 -4.67 7.89
C THR A 12 -0.29 -5.43 7.58
N ASN A 13 0.80 -4.75 7.18
CA ASN A 13 2.12 -5.39 7.01
C ASN A 13 2.64 -6.01 8.32
N LEU A 14 2.28 -5.47 9.49
CA LEU A 14 2.67 -6.07 10.79
C LEU A 14 1.99 -7.41 11.04
N LEU A 15 0.78 -7.64 10.51
CA LEU A 15 0.10 -8.92 10.62
C LEU A 15 0.85 -10.03 9.87
N PHE A 16 1.54 -9.68 8.78
CA PHE A 16 2.37 -10.64 8.05
C PHE A 16 3.64 -11.05 8.83
N ILE A 17 4.16 -10.20 9.72
CA ILE A 17 5.25 -10.57 10.65
C ILE A 17 4.76 -11.61 11.66
N VAL A 18 3.54 -11.41 12.18
CA VAL A 18 2.89 -12.37 13.09
C VAL A 18 2.64 -13.69 12.36
N LEU A 19 2.11 -13.65 11.13
CA LEU A 19 1.90 -14.83 10.30
C LEU A 19 3.20 -15.58 10.01
N ALA A 20 4.29 -14.87 9.71
CA ALA A 20 5.61 -15.47 9.50
C ALA A 20 6.15 -16.20 10.75
N SER A 21 5.78 -15.73 11.94
CA SER A 21 6.21 -16.31 13.22
C SER A 21 5.25 -17.41 13.73
N ALA A 22 3.98 -17.38 13.33
CA ALA A 22 2.93 -18.32 13.77
C ALA A 22 3.05 -19.72 13.13
N GLY A 23 3.79 -19.86 12.03
CA GLY A 23 3.94 -21.14 11.32
C GLY A 23 2.68 -21.50 10.51
N HIS A 24 2.35 -22.80 10.45
CA HIS A 24 1.22 -23.30 9.64
C HIS A 24 -0.12 -23.13 10.37
N ASP A 25 -0.60 -21.90 10.47
CA ASP A 25 -1.91 -21.56 11.07
C ASP A 25 -2.82 -20.90 10.03
N MET A 26 -3.89 -21.62 9.65
CA MET A 26 -4.85 -21.13 8.65
C MET A 26 -5.74 -20.00 9.18
N THR A 27 -5.97 -19.92 10.49
CA THR A 27 -6.75 -18.82 11.07
C THR A 27 -5.99 -17.51 10.93
N TRP A 28 -4.69 -17.51 11.25
CA TRP A 28 -3.84 -16.34 11.04
C TRP A 28 -3.72 -15.96 9.56
N LEU A 29 -3.67 -16.94 8.66
CA LEU A 29 -3.67 -16.70 7.22
C LEU A 29 -4.95 -15.96 6.79
N TYR A 30 -6.13 -16.47 7.18
CA TYR A 30 -7.41 -15.85 6.81
C TYR A 30 -7.54 -14.43 7.35
N ILE A 31 -7.20 -14.20 8.61
CA ILE A 31 -7.29 -12.87 9.24
C ILE A 31 -6.35 -11.89 8.54
N THR A 32 -5.09 -12.29 8.31
CA THR A 32 -4.09 -11.43 7.68
C THR A 32 -4.52 -11.01 6.28
N ILE A 33 -4.94 -11.98 5.45
CA ILE A 33 -5.38 -11.71 4.07
C ILE A 33 -6.67 -10.87 4.05
N ALA A 34 -7.64 -11.13 4.93
CA ALA A 34 -8.87 -10.36 4.98
C ALA A 34 -8.62 -8.89 5.35
N MET A 35 -7.78 -8.66 6.36
CA MET A 35 -7.40 -7.31 6.79
C MET A 35 -6.61 -6.57 5.72
N ASP A 36 -5.69 -7.26 5.04
CA ASP A 36 -4.90 -6.68 3.96
C ASP A 36 -5.77 -6.28 2.76
N ASN A 37 -6.71 -7.13 2.34
CA ASN A 37 -7.63 -6.80 1.25
C ASN A 37 -8.56 -5.63 1.59
N LEU A 38 -9.07 -5.57 2.84
CA LEU A 38 -9.90 -4.44 3.30
C LEU A 38 -9.11 -3.13 3.22
N SER A 39 -7.88 -3.16 3.72
CA SER A 39 -6.96 -2.03 3.69
C SER A 39 -6.63 -1.59 2.25
N ALA A 40 -6.29 -2.53 1.38
CA ALA A 40 -6.01 -2.28 -0.04
C ALA A 40 -7.22 -1.67 -0.77
N GLY A 41 -8.42 -2.16 -0.50
CA GLY A 41 -9.66 -1.60 -1.05
C GLY A 41 -9.90 -0.16 -0.60
N LEU A 42 -9.71 0.13 0.69
CA LEU A 42 -9.87 1.48 1.23
C LEU A 42 -8.82 2.46 0.70
N ALA A 43 -7.56 2.03 0.64
CA ALA A 43 -6.45 2.80 0.09
C ALA A 43 -6.66 3.08 -1.41
N GLY A 44 -7.09 2.09 -2.18
CA GLY A 44 -7.41 2.22 -3.61
C GLY A 44 -8.53 3.23 -3.85
N ALA A 45 -9.65 3.13 -3.13
CA ALA A 45 -10.77 4.07 -3.25
C ALA A 45 -10.35 5.51 -2.90
N ALA A 46 -9.59 5.67 -1.81
CA ALA A 46 -9.07 6.98 -1.40
C ALA A 46 -8.10 7.58 -2.43
N PHE A 47 -7.30 6.74 -3.08
CA PHE A 47 -6.35 7.16 -4.11
C PHE A 47 -7.04 7.55 -5.43
N ILE A 48 -8.07 6.81 -5.85
CA ILE A 48 -8.87 7.20 -7.02
C ILE A 48 -9.56 8.55 -6.78
N ALA A 49 -10.12 8.76 -5.59
CA ALA A 49 -10.70 10.06 -5.21
C ALA A 49 -9.65 11.18 -5.23
N PHE A 50 -8.43 10.91 -4.76
CA PHE A 50 -7.31 11.85 -4.84
C PHE A 50 -6.96 12.20 -6.30
N LEU A 51 -6.79 11.20 -7.17
CA LEU A 51 -6.52 11.44 -8.58
C LEU A 51 -7.63 12.26 -9.24
N SER A 52 -8.89 11.95 -8.94
CA SER A 52 -10.04 12.72 -9.45
C SER A 52 -9.99 14.19 -9.03
N SER A 53 -9.45 14.51 -7.84
CA SER A 53 -9.29 15.89 -7.38
C SER A 53 -8.14 16.63 -8.09
N LEU A 54 -7.14 15.91 -8.61
CA LEU A 54 -6.01 16.48 -9.33
C LEU A 54 -6.25 16.62 -10.84
N THR A 55 -7.14 15.81 -11.42
CA THR A 55 -7.39 15.84 -12.87
C THR A 55 -8.19 17.07 -13.29
N ASN A 56 -7.61 17.87 -14.21
CA ASN A 56 -8.32 18.97 -14.84
C ASN A 56 -9.28 18.43 -15.91
N ILE A 57 -10.55 18.83 -15.85
CA ILE A 57 -11.66 18.39 -16.72
C ILE A 57 -11.30 18.48 -18.23
N LYS A 58 -10.40 19.39 -18.63
CA LYS A 58 -9.98 19.59 -20.02
C LYS A 58 -9.02 18.54 -20.61
N PHE A 59 -8.27 17.79 -19.80
CA PHE A 59 -7.26 16.79 -20.26
C PHE A 59 -7.32 15.46 -19.48
N THR A 60 -8.50 15.10 -18.98
CA THR A 60 -8.74 13.98 -18.06
C THR A 60 -8.23 12.64 -18.56
N ALA A 61 -8.42 12.30 -19.84
CA ALA A 61 -8.05 10.99 -20.37
C ALA A 61 -6.54 10.70 -20.29
N VAL A 62 -5.70 11.64 -20.70
CA VAL A 62 -4.24 11.45 -20.72
C VAL A 62 -3.66 11.51 -19.29
N GLN A 63 -4.11 12.47 -18.48
CA GLN A 63 -3.64 12.61 -17.10
C GLN A 63 -4.01 11.39 -16.25
N TYR A 64 -5.26 10.91 -16.35
CA TYR A 64 -5.69 9.73 -15.63
C TYR A 64 -4.96 8.47 -16.09
N ALA A 65 -4.72 8.31 -17.40
CA ALA A 65 -3.94 7.19 -17.93
C ALA A 65 -2.51 7.17 -17.38
N VAL A 66 -1.81 8.31 -17.40
CA VAL A 66 -0.44 8.42 -16.86
C VAL A 66 -0.41 8.13 -15.36
N PHE A 67 -1.31 8.71 -14.58
CA PHE A 67 -1.36 8.46 -13.14
C PHE A 67 -1.73 7.00 -12.78
N SER A 68 -2.67 6.40 -13.51
CA SER A 68 -3.05 4.99 -13.33
C SER A 68 -1.92 4.04 -13.74
N SER A 69 -1.20 4.32 -14.83
CA SER A 69 -0.01 3.57 -15.23
C SER A 69 1.10 3.67 -14.18
N LEU A 70 1.35 4.85 -13.62
CA LEU A 70 2.34 5.01 -12.54
C LEU A 70 1.94 4.25 -11.26
N MET A 71 0.66 4.30 -10.90
CA MET A 71 0.12 3.58 -9.75
C MET A 71 0.33 2.06 -9.86
N THR A 72 0.25 1.51 -11.07
CA THR A 72 0.34 0.06 -11.28
C THR A 72 1.75 -0.42 -11.60
N LEU A 73 2.56 0.38 -12.31
CA LEU A 73 3.88 0.00 -12.77
C LEU A 73 4.90 -0.08 -11.63
N LEU A 74 5.00 0.97 -10.80
CA LEU A 74 6.02 1.03 -9.75
C LEU A 74 5.87 -0.13 -8.75
N PRO A 75 4.68 -0.41 -8.17
CA PRO A 75 4.51 -1.52 -7.25
C PRO A 75 4.78 -2.88 -7.89
N LYS A 76 4.46 -3.06 -9.17
CA LYS A 76 4.75 -4.32 -9.89
C LYS A 76 6.24 -4.58 -10.05
N ILE A 77 7.04 -3.54 -10.30
CA ILE A 77 8.49 -3.68 -10.39
C ILE A 77 9.03 -4.11 -9.03
N PHE A 78 8.71 -3.40 -7.95
CA PHE A 78 9.19 -3.74 -6.61
C PHE A 78 8.67 -5.10 -6.11
N GLY A 79 7.41 -5.43 -6.37
CA GLY A 79 6.82 -6.73 -6.05
C GLY A 79 7.39 -7.89 -6.88
N GLY A 80 7.92 -7.62 -8.08
CA GLY A 80 8.65 -8.63 -8.86
C GLY A 80 9.97 -9.04 -8.19
N TYR A 81 10.67 -8.08 -7.56
CA TYR A 81 11.93 -8.32 -6.85
C TYR A 81 11.74 -8.76 -5.39
N SER A 82 10.53 -8.67 -4.83
CA SER A 82 10.32 -9.03 -3.42
C SER A 82 10.61 -10.50 -3.12
N GLY A 83 10.38 -11.41 -4.07
CA GLY A 83 10.66 -12.84 -3.90
C GLY A 83 12.14 -13.11 -3.62
N THR A 84 13.04 -12.53 -4.41
CA THR A 84 14.49 -12.71 -4.21
C THR A 84 14.99 -12.03 -2.94
N ILE A 85 14.36 -10.93 -2.52
CA ILE A 85 14.68 -10.27 -1.24
C ILE A 85 14.28 -11.18 -0.07
N VAL A 86 13.09 -11.78 -0.11
CA VAL A 86 12.63 -12.69 0.95
C VAL A 86 13.47 -13.97 1.02
N GLU A 87 13.95 -14.49 -0.11
CA GLU A 87 14.86 -15.65 -0.14
C GLU A 87 16.18 -15.40 0.59
N VAL A 88 16.68 -14.14 0.56
CA VAL A 88 17.96 -13.77 1.20
C VAL A 88 17.78 -13.31 2.64
N PHE A 89 16.74 -12.50 2.92
CA PHE A 89 16.56 -11.83 4.21
C PHE A 89 15.52 -12.50 5.12
N GLY A 90 14.63 -13.34 4.58
CA GLY A 90 13.50 -13.89 5.33
C GLY A 90 12.23 -13.03 5.25
N TYR A 91 11.10 -13.62 5.64
CA TYR A 91 9.79 -12.96 5.59
C TYR A 91 9.66 -11.84 6.64
N SER A 92 10.15 -12.07 7.87
CA SER A 92 9.99 -11.09 8.97
C SER A 92 10.70 -9.77 8.65
N GLU A 93 11.95 -9.83 8.21
CA GLU A 93 12.79 -8.71 7.84
C GLU A 93 12.19 -7.95 6.65
N PHE A 94 11.66 -8.68 5.66
CA PHE A 94 10.98 -8.09 4.52
C PHE A 94 9.74 -7.28 4.93
N PHE A 95 8.87 -7.83 5.79
CA PHE A 95 7.67 -7.13 6.24
C PHE A 95 7.95 -5.97 7.20
N ILE A 96 9.06 -6.02 7.95
CA ILE A 96 9.54 -4.86 8.70
C ILE A 96 9.96 -3.75 7.72
N LEU A 97 10.73 -4.08 6.68
CA LEU A 97 11.17 -3.12 5.67
C LEU A 97 9.96 -2.47 4.96
N THR A 98 8.96 -3.24 4.53
CA THR A 98 7.76 -2.70 3.88
C THR A 98 6.96 -1.80 4.82
N THR A 99 6.85 -2.16 6.10
CA THR A 99 6.21 -1.32 7.12
C THR A 99 6.95 0.00 7.30
N LEU A 100 8.28 -0.02 7.35
CA LEU A 100 9.12 1.18 7.49
C LEU A 100 9.02 2.09 6.27
N ILE A 101 8.90 1.55 5.06
CA ILE A 101 8.61 2.32 3.84
C ILE A 101 7.24 3.01 3.92
N GLY A 102 6.29 2.47 4.69
CA GLY A 102 5.01 3.12 4.98
C GLY A 102 5.14 4.43 5.75
N LEU A 103 6.14 4.59 6.61
CA LEU A 103 6.35 5.80 7.42
C LEU A 103 6.58 7.09 6.60
N PRO A 104 7.51 7.14 5.62
CA PRO A 104 7.68 8.33 4.79
C PRO A 104 6.43 8.61 3.95
N ILE A 105 5.68 7.59 3.53
CA ILE A 105 4.41 7.75 2.81
C ILE A 105 3.38 8.44 3.71
N LEU A 106 3.23 7.97 4.96
CA LEU A 106 2.34 8.60 5.94
C LEU A 106 2.71 10.05 6.23
N TYR A 107 3.99 10.35 6.33
CA TYR A 107 4.48 11.71 6.52
C TYR A 107 4.14 12.61 5.31
N LEU A 108 4.34 12.12 4.08
CA LEU A 108 3.96 12.84 2.87
C LEU A 108 2.45 13.08 2.82
N VAL A 109 1.62 12.07 3.07
CA VAL A 109 0.16 12.21 3.08
C VAL A 109 -0.29 13.20 4.15
N TYR A 110 0.33 13.18 5.34
CA TYR A 110 0.07 14.17 6.39
C TYR A 110 0.40 15.60 5.93
N LYS A 111 1.54 15.79 5.25
CA LYS A 111 1.93 17.10 4.72
C LYS A 111 1.04 17.59 3.59
N VAL A 112 0.54 16.69 2.74
CA VAL A 112 -0.32 17.05 1.61
C VAL A 112 -1.77 17.26 2.04
N LYS A 113 -2.22 16.63 3.14
CA LYS A 113 -3.57 16.81 3.72
C LYS A 113 -4.07 18.28 3.73
N PRO A 114 -3.32 19.28 4.24
CA PRO A 114 -3.77 20.68 4.27
C PRO A 114 -3.94 21.35 2.88
N TYR A 115 -3.57 20.70 1.78
CA TYR A 115 -3.71 21.22 0.42
C TYR A 115 -4.83 20.54 -0.39
N ILE A 116 -5.46 19.49 0.16
CA ILE A 116 -6.51 18.70 -0.52
C ILE A 116 -7.90 18.92 0.13
N ASP A 117 -7.95 19.38 1.38
CA ASP A 117 -9.18 19.83 2.05
C ASP A 117 -9.52 21.29 1.65
#